data_AF-A0A354A4N1-F1
#
_entry.id   AF-A0A354A4N1-F1
#
_cell.length_a   1.000
_cell.length_b   1.000
_cell.length_c   1.000
_cell.angle_alpha   90.00
_cell.angle_beta   90.00
_cell.angle_gamma   90.00
#
_symmetry.space_group_name_H-M   'P 1'
#
loop_
_entity.id
_entity.type
_entity.pdbx_description
1 polymer ?
#
loop_
_entity_poly.entity_id
_entity_poly.type
_entity_poly.pdbx_seq_one_letter_code
_entity_poly.pdbx_strand_id
1 'polypeptide(L)'
;KREIDSVGGLLIYRDGIAKGRGRLETDTGQYDNLKEILCPSACCALYRHKMLDDIGHFDSDFFAYCEDTDLGLRARRAGWKALSVPASIVYHCYSGTGGTYSHTKAFLVERNHLWVAWKNFPLTWNMGLPFYVFLRYLMQFYGTLSGKGSAAKFVESYSAKDVIVIVIKAYLAALKGLPSILRKRRLLRRRMSHREFAGILTKHAISAKALALMD
;
A
#
# COMPACT_ATOMS: atom_id res chain seq x y z
N LYS A 1 20.14 -13.71 -12.97
CA LYS A 1 19.70 -13.52 -11.57
C LYS A 1 18.22 -13.20 -11.59
N ARG A 2 17.38 -13.85 -10.76
CA ARG A 2 15.94 -13.57 -10.73
C ARG A 2 15.73 -12.32 -9.86
N GLU A 3 15.21 -11.26 -10.46
CA GLU A 3 14.80 -10.06 -9.73
C GLU A 3 13.42 -10.30 -9.12
N ILE A 4 13.22 -9.87 -7.88
CA ILE A 4 11.99 -10.09 -7.13
C ILE A 4 10.99 -8.96 -7.41
N ASP A 5 9.77 -9.27 -7.83
CA ASP A 5 8.67 -8.29 -7.88
C ASP A 5 8.13 -7.96 -6.48
N SER A 6 7.80 -9.00 -5.71
CA SER A 6 7.48 -8.91 -4.28
C SER A 6 7.62 -10.27 -3.58
N VAL A 7 8.10 -10.27 -2.34
CA VAL A 7 8.12 -11.45 -1.47
C VAL A 7 7.03 -11.36 -0.43
N GLY A 8 5.95 -12.08 -0.70
CA GLY A 8 5.00 -12.57 0.30
C GLY A 8 4.57 -11.51 1.29
N GLY A 9 4.34 -10.27 0.87
CA GLY A 9 3.70 -9.27 1.72
C GLY A 9 4.06 -7.82 1.45
N LEU A 10 3.18 -6.94 1.93
CA LEU A 10 3.30 -5.50 1.80
C LEU A 10 3.99 -4.88 3.03
N LEU A 11 4.83 -3.87 2.79
CA LEU A 11 5.27 -2.90 3.79
C LEU A 11 4.41 -1.65 3.67
N ILE A 12 4.14 -0.97 4.79
CA ILE A 12 3.19 0.15 4.85
C ILE A 12 3.88 1.44 5.29
N TYR A 13 3.63 2.53 4.59
CA TYR A 13 4.06 3.86 5.02
C TYR A 13 2.97 4.54 5.86
N ARG A 14 3.39 5.52 6.65
CA ARG A 14 2.55 6.22 7.64
C ARG A 14 1.38 7.02 7.04
N ASP A 15 1.32 7.13 5.72
CA ASP A 15 0.23 7.78 5.00
C ASP A 15 -0.74 6.82 4.28
N GLY A 16 -0.54 5.51 4.41
CA GLY A 16 -1.38 4.49 3.78
C GLY A 16 -0.82 3.88 2.50
N ILE A 17 0.26 4.41 1.92
CA ILE A 17 0.87 3.79 0.74
C ILE A 17 1.57 2.51 1.16
N ALA A 18 1.31 1.44 0.41
CA ALA A 18 1.96 0.16 0.59
C ALA A 18 2.91 -0.16 -0.57
N LYS A 19 3.94 -0.96 -0.29
CA LYS A 19 4.91 -1.44 -1.28
C LYS A 19 5.24 -2.90 -1.04
N GLY A 20 5.45 -3.66 -2.11
CA GLY A 20 5.91 -5.04 -2.02
C GLY A 20 7.25 -5.13 -1.29
N ARG A 21 7.34 -6.03 -0.31
CA ARG A 21 8.60 -6.37 0.37
C ARG A 21 9.54 -7.07 -0.60
N GLY A 22 10.86 -6.82 -0.51
CA GLY A 22 11.86 -7.48 -1.36
C GLY A 22 11.86 -7.04 -2.83
N ARG A 23 11.04 -6.05 -3.18
CA ARG A 23 10.91 -5.56 -4.55
C ARG A 23 12.26 -5.04 -5.09
N LEU A 24 12.62 -5.48 -6.30
CA LEU A 24 13.87 -5.21 -7.02
C LEU A 24 15.13 -5.78 -6.36
N GLU A 25 14.99 -6.53 -5.28
CA GLU A 25 16.13 -7.25 -4.72
C GLU A 25 16.47 -8.45 -5.62
N THR A 26 17.76 -8.75 -5.70
CA THR A 26 18.20 -10.04 -6.25
C THR A 26 17.83 -11.14 -5.29
N ASP A 27 17.21 -12.20 -5.79
CA ASP A 27 16.97 -13.41 -5.00
C ASP A 27 18.28 -14.18 -4.77
N THR A 28 18.68 -14.27 -3.51
CA THR A 28 19.83 -15.05 -3.02
C THR A 28 19.39 -16.08 -1.97
N GLY A 29 18.09 -16.42 -1.91
CA GLY A 29 17.52 -17.30 -0.86
C GLY A 29 17.26 -16.60 0.47
N GLN A 30 17.36 -15.25 0.53
CA GLN A 30 17.17 -14.48 1.76
C GLN A 30 15.72 -14.50 2.28
N TYR A 31 14.81 -15.10 1.51
CA TYR A 31 13.37 -15.16 1.76
C TYR A 31 12.80 -16.58 1.85
N ASP A 32 13.65 -17.60 1.97
CA ASP A 32 13.26 -19.02 1.94
C ASP A 32 12.62 -19.52 3.24
N ASN A 33 12.49 -18.66 4.24
CA ASN A 33 11.85 -18.98 5.51
C ASN A 33 10.39 -18.53 5.55
N LEU A 34 9.51 -19.41 6.03
CA LEU A 34 8.13 -19.06 6.35
C LEU A 34 8.12 -17.89 7.35
N LYS A 35 7.40 -16.82 7.00
CA LYS A 35 7.41 -15.58 7.78
C LYS A 35 6.03 -14.95 7.86
N GLU A 36 5.66 -14.50 9.06
CA GLU A 36 4.48 -13.67 9.24
C GLU A 36 4.69 -12.29 8.63
N ILE A 37 3.71 -11.84 7.85
CA ILE A 37 3.76 -10.62 7.03
C ILE A 37 2.60 -9.68 7.39
N LEU A 38 2.64 -8.42 6.99
CA LEU A 38 1.53 -7.51 7.26
C LEU A 38 0.24 -8.00 6.58
N CYS A 39 0.28 -8.12 5.27
CA CYS A 39 -0.78 -8.67 4.43
C CYS A 39 -0.20 -9.06 3.07
N PRO A 40 -0.77 -10.06 2.38
CA PRO A 40 -0.29 -10.44 1.06
C PRO A 40 -0.72 -9.43 0.00
N SER A 41 0.06 -9.32 -1.08
CA SER A 41 -0.47 -8.70 -2.31
C SER A 41 -1.53 -9.63 -2.92
N ALA A 42 -2.63 -9.06 -3.41
CA ALA A 42 -3.67 -9.85 -4.06
C ALA A 42 -3.23 -10.55 -5.36
N CYS A 43 -2.06 -10.21 -5.91
CA CYS A 43 -1.47 -10.92 -7.06
C CYS A 43 -1.18 -12.40 -6.76
N CYS A 44 -0.88 -12.75 -5.50
CA CYS A 44 -0.60 -14.11 -5.08
C CYS A 44 -1.04 -14.32 -3.63
N ALA A 45 -2.34 -14.41 -3.41
CA ALA A 45 -2.92 -14.60 -2.10
C ALA A 45 -3.97 -15.72 -2.09
N LEU A 46 -3.97 -16.50 -1.01
CA LEU A 46 -5.04 -17.43 -0.69
C LEU A 46 -5.71 -16.96 0.60
N TYR A 47 -7.02 -16.76 0.54
CA TYR A 47 -7.81 -16.30 1.69
C TYR A 47 -8.70 -17.44 2.19
N ARG A 48 -8.81 -17.58 3.52
CA ARG A 48 -9.79 -18.50 4.10
C ARG A 48 -11.19 -17.93 3.90
N HIS A 49 -12.13 -18.75 3.43
CA HIS A 49 -13.54 -18.33 3.29
C HIS A 49 -14.09 -17.73 4.58
N LYS A 50 -13.86 -18.40 5.72
CA LYS A 50 -14.25 -17.92 7.05
C LYS A 50 -13.69 -16.53 7.41
N MET A 51 -12.54 -16.14 6.85
CA MET A 51 -12.01 -14.78 7.04
C MET A 51 -12.85 -13.76 6.26
N LEU A 52 -13.23 -14.06 5.03
CA LEU A 52 -14.07 -13.19 4.20
C LEU A 52 -15.49 -13.05 4.77
N ASP A 53 -16.07 -14.14 5.30
CA ASP A 53 -17.34 -14.08 6.04
C ASP A 53 -17.24 -13.18 7.28
N ASP A 54 -16.06 -13.14 7.91
CA ASP A 54 -15.82 -12.44 9.17
C ASP A 54 -15.61 -10.93 9.02
N ILE A 55 -15.01 -10.50 7.90
CA ILE A 55 -14.59 -9.09 7.68
C ILE A 55 -15.14 -8.45 6.40
N GLY A 56 -15.80 -9.23 5.55
CA GLY A 56 -16.23 -8.83 4.21
C GLY A 56 -15.14 -8.90 3.13
N HIS A 57 -15.56 -8.81 1.87
CA HIS A 57 -14.73 -8.89 0.68
C HIS A 57 -13.92 -7.61 0.40
N PHE A 58 -13.36 -7.48 -0.79
CA PHE A 58 -12.72 -6.23 -1.26
C PHE A 58 -13.69 -5.06 -1.25
N ASP A 59 -13.19 -3.87 -0.93
CA ASP A 59 -14.00 -2.66 -0.95
C ASP A 59 -14.04 -2.06 -2.36
N SER A 60 -15.20 -2.14 -3.01
CA SER A 60 -15.41 -1.69 -4.38
C SER A 60 -15.14 -0.19 -4.60
N ASP A 61 -15.17 0.64 -3.56
CA ASP A 61 -14.89 2.08 -3.70
C ASP A 61 -13.46 2.31 -4.22
N PHE A 62 -12.52 1.42 -3.86
CA PHE A 62 -11.12 1.51 -4.28
C PHE A 62 -10.96 1.32 -5.79
N PHE A 63 -11.83 0.53 -6.42
CA PHE A 63 -11.75 0.07 -7.81
C PHE A 63 -10.50 -0.74 -8.14
N ALA A 64 -9.31 -0.13 -8.02
CA ALA A 64 -8.01 -0.78 -8.16
C ALA A 64 -6.95 -0.02 -7.35
N TYR A 65 -5.88 -0.73 -7.00
CA TYR A 65 -4.79 -0.30 -6.12
C TYR A 65 -5.23 -0.06 -4.67
N CYS A 66 -4.46 -0.61 -3.72
CA CYS A 66 -4.67 -0.52 -2.27
C CYS A 66 -5.90 -1.27 -1.72
N GLU A 67 -6.73 -1.89 -2.56
CA GLU A 67 -7.86 -2.74 -2.11
C GLU A 67 -7.38 -3.96 -1.34
N ASP A 68 -6.24 -4.52 -1.73
CA ASP A 68 -5.56 -5.63 -1.06
C ASP A 68 -4.97 -5.21 0.29
N THR A 69 -4.42 -4.01 0.35
CA THR A 69 -3.92 -3.37 1.58
C THR A 69 -5.08 -3.15 2.56
N ASP A 70 -6.22 -2.61 2.09
CA ASP A 70 -7.41 -2.45 2.93
C ASP A 70 -7.91 -3.79 3.48
N LEU A 71 -8.11 -4.78 2.62
CA LEU A 71 -8.56 -6.12 3.03
C LEU A 71 -7.60 -6.74 4.05
N GLY A 72 -6.30 -6.66 3.78
CA GLY A 72 -5.25 -7.15 4.64
C GLY A 72 -5.25 -6.50 6.03
N LEU A 73 -5.36 -5.17 6.08
CA LEU A 73 -5.40 -4.43 7.35
C LEU A 73 -6.68 -4.73 8.15
N ARG A 74 -7.83 -4.87 7.49
CA ARG A 74 -9.07 -5.33 8.15
C ARG A 74 -8.90 -6.73 8.73
N ALA A 75 -8.29 -7.64 7.99
CA ALA A 75 -8.02 -9.01 8.46
C ALA A 75 -7.12 -9.01 9.69
N ARG A 76 -6.02 -8.25 9.65
CA ARG A 76 -5.12 -8.09 10.80
C ARG A 76 -5.85 -7.55 12.04
N ARG A 77 -6.70 -6.54 11.87
CA ARG A 77 -7.48 -5.95 12.96
C ARG A 77 -8.52 -6.90 13.56
N ALA A 78 -9.04 -7.81 12.75
CA ALA A 78 -9.93 -8.90 13.17
C ALA A 78 -9.19 -10.11 13.75
N GLY A 79 -7.86 -10.06 13.89
CA GLY A 79 -7.05 -11.10 14.51
C GLY A 79 -6.52 -12.17 13.54
N TRP A 80 -6.75 -12.03 12.24
CA TRP A 80 -6.20 -12.94 11.25
C TRP A 80 -4.71 -12.66 11.00
N LYS A 81 -3.95 -13.73 10.78
CA LYS A 81 -2.54 -13.68 10.42
C LYS A 81 -2.36 -13.95 8.93
N ALA A 82 -1.31 -13.38 8.37
CA ALA A 82 -0.87 -13.63 7.01
C ALA A 82 0.56 -14.17 7.05
N LEU A 83 0.84 -15.19 6.24
CA LEU A 83 2.13 -15.87 6.17
C LEU A 83 2.63 -15.85 4.71
N SER A 84 3.91 -15.58 4.53
CA SER A 84 4.63 -15.84 3.28
C SER A 84 4.99 -17.32 3.20
N VAL A 85 4.68 -17.96 2.07
CA VAL A 85 5.03 -19.36 1.78
C VAL A 85 6.08 -19.37 0.67
N PRO A 86 7.38 -19.51 0.99
CA PRO A 86 8.46 -19.34 0.01
C PRO A 86 8.42 -20.33 -1.15
N ALA A 87 7.92 -21.54 -0.91
CA ALA A 87 7.75 -22.56 -1.95
C ALA A 87 6.67 -22.20 -3.01
N SER A 88 5.83 -21.19 -2.76
CA SER A 88 4.77 -20.75 -3.67
C SER A 88 5.26 -19.62 -4.57
N ILE A 89 5.72 -19.95 -5.77
CA ILE A 89 6.28 -18.99 -6.74
C ILE A 89 5.26 -18.74 -7.86
N VAL A 90 4.98 -17.47 -8.15
CA VAL A 90 4.18 -17.05 -9.32
C VAL A 90 4.95 -16.03 -10.15
N TYR A 91 4.71 -16.06 -11.47
CA TYR A 91 5.28 -15.08 -12.39
C TYR A 91 4.24 -14.00 -12.68
N HIS A 92 4.56 -12.76 -12.32
CA HIS A 92 3.67 -11.61 -12.45
C HIS A 92 4.12 -10.72 -13.61
N CYS A 93 3.24 -10.50 -14.59
CA CYS A 93 3.42 -9.46 -15.59
C CYS A 93 3.12 -8.09 -14.96
N TYR A 94 4.12 -7.54 -14.28
CA TYR A 94 3.95 -6.33 -13.47
C TYR A 94 3.41 -5.16 -14.31
N SER A 95 2.30 -4.59 -13.86
CA SER A 95 1.60 -3.48 -14.54
C SER A 95 1.15 -3.77 -15.99
N GLY A 96 0.94 -5.04 -16.35
CA GLY A 96 0.55 -5.44 -17.71
C GLY A 96 -0.72 -4.76 -18.26
N THR A 97 -1.72 -4.51 -17.41
CA THR A 97 -2.96 -3.81 -17.80
C THR A 97 -2.87 -2.29 -17.62
N GLY A 98 -2.43 -1.86 -16.43
CA GLY A 98 -2.53 -0.46 -16.02
C GLY A 98 -1.37 0.42 -16.45
N GLY A 99 -0.27 -0.16 -16.96
CA GLY A 99 0.98 0.54 -17.25
C GLY A 99 1.76 0.94 -16.00
N THR A 100 3.08 0.88 -16.06
CA THR A 100 3.95 1.10 -14.88
C THR A 100 3.81 2.51 -14.30
N TYR A 101 3.74 3.51 -15.18
CA TYR A 101 3.70 4.94 -14.83
C TYR A 101 2.48 5.66 -15.42
N SER A 102 1.30 5.04 -15.47
CA SER A 102 0.13 5.69 -16.07
C SER A 102 -0.52 6.75 -15.17
N HIS A 103 -1.18 7.73 -15.79
CA HIS A 103 -2.01 8.73 -15.10
C HIS A 103 -3.06 8.07 -14.19
N THR A 104 -3.72 7.02 -14.68
CA THR A 104 -4.78 6.31 -13.95
C THR A 104 -4.22 5.65 -12.69
N LYS A 105 -3.08 4.97 -12.78
CA LYS A 105 -2.42 4.34 -11.63
C LYS A 105 -1.98 5.39 -10.61
N ALA A 106 -1.32 6.45 -11.06
CA ALA A 106 -0.89 7.55 -10.18
C ALA A 106 -2.08 8.19 -9.45
N PHE A 107 -3.17 8.49 -10.16
CA PHE A 107 -4.40 9.02 -9.57
C PHE A 107 -5.03 8.08 -8.54
N LEU A 108 -5.19 6.79 -8.88
CA LEU A 108 -5.84 5.83 -8.00
C LEU A 108 -5.01 5.55 -6.75
N VAL A 109 -3.68 5.36 -6.89
CA VAL A 109 -2.78 5.17 -5.74
C VAL A 109 -2.81 6.40 -4.84
N GLU A 110 -2.71 7.61 -5.41
CA GLU A 110 -2.71 8.87 -4.64
C GLU A 110 -4.04 9.12 -3.92
N ARG A 111 -5.17 8.74 -4.52
CA ARG A 111 -6.48 8.84 -3.86
C ARG A 111 -6.64 7.77 -2.78
N ASN A 112 -6.32 6.53 -3.11
CA ASN A 112 -6.68 5.37 -2.30
C ASN A 112 -5.83 5.23 -1.04
N HIS A 113 -4.58 5.68 -1.03
CA HIS A 113 -3.77 5.60 0.18
C HIS A 113 -4.35 6.43 1.34
N LEU A 114 -4.94 7.60 1.03
CA LEU A 114 -5.66 8.41 2.01
C LEU A 114 -6.86 7.65 2.58
N TRP A 115 -7.60 6.93 1.73
CA TRP A 115 -8.69 6.09 2.19
C TRP A 115 -8.22 4.91 3.03
N VAL A 116 -7.09 4.26 2.69
CA VAL A 116 -6.48 3.23 3.55
C VAL A 116 -6.17 3.81 4.94
N ALA A 117 -5.50 4.96 5.00
CA ALA A 117 -5.14 5.60 6.26
C ALA A 117 -6.38 5.94 7.08
N TRP A 118 -7.31 6.70 6.50
CA TRP A 118 -8.54 7.10 7.19
C TRP A 118 -9.39 5.91 7.61
N LYS A 119 -9.50 4.85 6.80
CA LYS A 119 -10.31 3.67 7.12
C LYS A 119 -9.67 2.79 8.18
N ASN A 120 -8.36 2.52 8.08
CA ASN A 120 -7.74 1.43 8.84
C ASN A 120 -6.86 1.90 10.01
N PHE A 121 -6.11 2.99 9.86
CA PHE A 121 -5.06 3.34 10.82
C PHE A 121 -5.61 3.77 12.19
N PRO A 122 -4.83 3.60 13.28
CA PRO A 122 -5.14 4.22 14.58
C PRO A 122 -5.31 5.73 14.45
N LEU A 123 -6.16 6.33 15.30
CA LEU A 123 -6.42 7.78 15.22
C LEU A 123 -5.14 8.61 15.44
N THR A 124 -4.25 8.15 16.30
CA THR A 124 -2.93 8.76 16.54
C THR A 124 -2.05 8.79 15.29
N TRP A 125 -2.17 7.80 14.40
CA TRP A 125 -1.47 7.81 13.12
C TRP A 125 -2.10 8.82 12.15
N ASN A 126 -3.43 8.89 12.11
CA ASN A 126 -4.15 9.85 11.27
C ASN A 126 -3.84 11.31 11.64
N MET A 127 -3.61 11.61 12.92
CA MET A 127 -3.19 12.96 13.35
C MET A 127 -1.84 13.37 12.75
N GLY A 128 -0.93 12.40 12.54
CA GLY A 128 0.36 12.64 11.88
C GLY A 128 0.31 12.61 10.36
N LEU A 129 -0.84 12.31 9.76
CA LEU A 129 -0.98 12.08 8.31
C LEU A 129 -0.44 13.26 7.48
N PRO A 130 -0.75 14.54 7.77
CA PRO A 130 -0.21 15.67 6.99
C PRO A 130 1.32 15.72 7.01
N PHE A 131 1.94 15.41 8.15
CA PHE A 131 3.39 15.41 8.30
C PHE A 131 4.05 14.30 7.47
N TYR A 132 3.51 13.08 7.50
CA TYR A 132 4.07 11.96 6.74
C TYR A 132 3.83 12.09 5.23
N VAL A 133 2.69 12.64 4.82
CA VAL A 133 2.45 13.02 3.41
C VAL A 133 3.50 14.04 2.95
N PHE A 134 3.74 15.08 3.76
CA PHE A 134 4.77 16.09 3.45
C PHE A 134 6.15 15.46 3.31
N LEU A 135 6.56 14.58 4.24
CA LEU A 135 7.85 13.89 4.15
C LEU A 135 7.96 13.00 2.91
N ARG A 136 6.89 12.31 2.51
CA ARG A 136 6.88 11.53 1.27
C ARG A 136 7.08 12.44 0.06
N TYR A 137 6.31 13.53 -0.05
CA TYR A 137 6.47 14.44 -1.19
C TYR A 137 7.85 15.09 -1.23
N LEU A 138 8.44 15.43 -0.09
CA LEU A 138 9.82 15.90 -0.02
C LEU A 138 10.80 14.87 -0.60
N MET A 139 10.63 13.60 -0.24
CA MET A 139 11.47 12.52 -0.79
C MET A 139 11.19 12.22 -2.26
N GLN A 140 9.94 12.32 -2.72
CA GLN A 140 9.60 12.17 -4.14
C GLN A 140 10.18 13.32 -4.96
N PHE A 141 10.12 14.57 -4.46
CA PHE A 141 10.74 15.72 -5.09
C PHE A 141 12.26 15.55 -5.20
N TYR A 142 12.92 15.14 -4.11
CA TYR A 142 14.34 14.78 -4.15
C TYR A 142 14.63 13.65 -5.15
N GLY A 143 13.77 12.63 -5.22
CA GLY A 143 13.85 11.55 -6.21
C GLY A 143 13.81 12.08 -7.64
N THR A 144 12.84 12.94 -7.95
CA THR A 144 12.74 13.60 -9.26
C THR A 144 13.99 14.39 -9.62
N LEU A 145 14.54 15.18 -8.69
CA LEU A 145 15.78 15.94 -8.93
C LEU A 145 17.01 15.04 -9.11
N SER A 146 17.04 13.88 -8.46
CA SER A 146 18.15 12.93 -8.53
C SER A 146 17.99 11.84 -9.60
N GLY A 147 16.91 11.88 -10.40
CA GLY A 147 16.60 10.88 -11.41
C GLY A 147 16.26 9.50 -10.84
N LYS A 148 15.82 9.42 -9.58
CA LYS A 148 15.56 8.18 -8.85
C LYS A 148 14.11 8.04 -8.44
N GLY A 149 13.61 6.81 -8.49
CA GLY A 149 12.28 6.47 -8.03
C GLY A 149 11.17 6.72 -9.05
N SER A 150 9.97 6.27 -8.70
CA SER A 150 8.80 6.30 -9.59
C SER A 150 8.35 7.69 -9.98
N ALA A 151 8.53 8.69 -9.11
CA ALA A 151 8.21 10.08 -9.42
C ALA A 151 9.12 10.64 -10.53
N ALA A 152 10.41 10.31 -10.53
CA ALA A 152 11.33 10.70 -11.59
C ALA A 152 10.92 10.04 -12.92
N LYS A 153 10.65 8.73 -12.92
CA LYS A 153 10.23 7.97 -14.10
C LYS A 153 8.89 8.42 -14.67
N PHE A 154 7.96 8.82 -13.82
CA PHE A 154 6.71 9.43 -14.25
C PHE A 154 6.96 10.77 -14.94
N VAL A 155 7.79 11.64 -14.36
CA VAL A 155 8.11 12.96 -14.96
C VAL A 155 8.89 12.81 -16.26
N GLU A 156 9.81 11.84 -16.37
CA GLU A 156 10.49 11.48 -17.62
C GLU A 156 9.50 11.06 -18.72
N SER A 157 8.42 10.36 -18.34
CA SER A 157 7.40 9.86 -19.28
C SER A 157 6.33 10.92 -19.63
N TYR A 158 6.13 11.92 -18.77
CA TYR A 158 5.09 12.94 -18.89
C TYR A 158 5.65 14.32 -18.50
N SER A 159 5.16 14.92 -17.41
CA SER A 159 5.65 16.21 -16.91
C SER A 159 5.40 16.40 -15.41
N ALA A 160 6.12 17.35 -14.80
CA ALA A 160 5.86 17.76 -13.42
C ALA A 160 4.48 18.41 -13.23
N LYS A 161 3.94 19.06 -14.28
CA LYS A 161 2.59 19.65 -14.24
C LYS A 161 1.53 18.57 -14.11
N ASP A 162 1.71 17.44 -14.80
CA ASP A 162 0.79 16.30 -14.72
C ASP A 162 0.73 15.73 -13.31
N VAL A 163 1.87 15.62 -12.63
CA VAL A 163 1.93 15.20 -11.23
C VAL A 163 1.08 16.11 -10.34
N ILE A 164 1.23 17.44 -10.47
CA ILE A 164 0.46 18.42 -9.69
C ILE A 164 -1.05 18.26 -9.96
N VAL A 165 -1.44 18.17 -11.24
CA VAL A 165 -2.85 18.01 -11.62
C VAL A 165 -3.43 16.71 -11.06
N ILE A 166 -2.69 15.60 -11.14
CA ILE A 166 -3.09 14.30 -10.60
C ILE A 166 -3.29 14.39 -9.08
N VAL A 167 -2.33 14.96 -8.36
CA VAL A 167 -2.40 15.09 -6.90
C VAL A 167 -3.64 15.91 -6.49
N ILE A 168 -3.87 17.06 -7.11
CA ILE A 168 -5.06 17.89 -6.83
C ILE A 168 -6.35 17.09 -7.07
N LYS A 169 -6.47 16.44 -8.24
CA LYS A 169 -7.65 15.63 -8.58
C LYS A 169 -7.84 14.48 -7.60
N ALA A 170 -6.76 13.79 -7.23
CA ALA A 170 -6.78 12.67 -6.30
C ALA A 170 -7.25 13.10 -4.91
N TYR A 171 -6.77 14.24 -4.40
CA TYR A 171 -7.17 14.77 -3.10
C TYR A 171 -8.63 15.24 -3.08
N LEU A 172 -9.09 15.94 -4.12
CA LEU A 172 -10.50 16.31 -4.24
C LEU A 172 -11.41 15.07 -4.29
N ALA A 173 -11.02 14.06 -5.05
CA ALA A 173 -11.74 12.78 -5.10
C ALA A 173 -11.71 12.05 -3.75
N ALA A 174 -10.57 12.06 -3.05
CA ALA A 174 -10.40 11.43 -1.76
C ALA A 174 -11.31 12.10 -0.71
N LEU A 175 -11.36 13.44 -0.68
CA LEU A 175 -12.24 14.22 0.19
C LEU A 175 -13.72 13.94 -0.11
N LYS A 176 -14.10 13.89 -1.40
CA LYS A 176 -15.48 13.56 -1.81
C LYS A 176 -15.89 12.17 -1.34
N GLY A 177 -14.99 11.17 -1.38
CA GLY A 177 -15.27 9.80 -0.92
C GLY A 177 -15.15 9.58 0.59
N LEU A 178 -14.51 10.52 1.30
CA LEU A 178 -14.19 10.37 2.72
C LEU A 178 -15.40 10.02 3.62
N PRO A 179 -16.61 10.59 3.44
CA PRO A 179 -17.76 10.22 4.25
C PRO A 179 -18.12 8.72 4.17
N SER A 180 -18.07 8.13 2.96
CA SER A 180 -18.29 6.68 2.75
C SER A 180 -17.26 5.87 3.53
N ILE A 181 -15.99 6.26 3.41
CA ILE A 181 -14.85 5.59 4.05
C ILE A 181 -14.96 5.66 5.58
N LEU A 182 -15.31 6.81 6.15
CA LEU A 182 -15.50 6.98 7.59
C LEU A 182 -16.71 6.20 8.11
N ARG A 183 -17.79 6.08 7.33
CA ARG A 183 -18.92 5.20 7.66
C ARG A 183 -18.48 3.74 7.71
N LYS A 184 -17.74 3.27 6.70
CA LYS A 184 -17.19 1.91 6.64
C LYS A 184 -16.20 1.62 7.76
N ARG A 185 -15.41 2.61 8.19
CA ARG A 185 -14.51 2.49 9.35
C ARG A 185 -15.25 2.08 10.63
N ARG A 186 -16.45 2.61 10.86
CA ARG A 186 -17.26 2.32 12.06
C ARG A 186 -17.73 0.86 12.09
N LEU A 187 -17.85 0.23 10.93
CA LEU A 187 -18.28 -1.16 10.77
C LEU A 187 -17.14 -2.17 10.90
N LEU A 188 -15.89 -1.71 11.02
CA LEU A 188 -14.74 -2.60 11.07
C LEU A 188 -14.74 -3.45 12.33
N ARG A 189 -14.66 -4.77 12.14
CA ARG A 189 -14.47 -5.71 13.24
C ARG A 189 -13.12 -5.51 13.91
N ARG A 190 -13.12 -5.53 15.24
CA ARG A 190 -11.95 -5.30 16.08
C ARG A 190 -11.84 -6.42 17.11
N ARG A 191 -10.84 -7.28 16.94
CA ARG A 191 -10.44 -8.27 17.96
C ARG A 191 -9.12 -7.91 18.65
N MET A 192 -8.48 -6.84 18.18
CA MET A 192 -7.18 -6.38 18.63
C MET A 192 -7.27 -4.95 19.13
N SER A 193 -6.51 -4.63 20.18
CA SER A 193 -6.40 -3.27 20.70
C SER A 193 -5.73 -2.34 19.68
N HIS A 194 -5.95 -1.03 19.85
CA HIS A 194 -5.30 -0.02 19.01
C HIS A 194 -3.77 -0.09 19.10
N ARG A 195 -3.24 -0.43 20.28
CA ARG A 195 -1.81 -0.48 20.56
C ARG A 195 -1.15 -1.68 19.88
N GLU A 196 -1.76 -2.86 19.99
CA GLU A 196 -1.28 -4.06 19.30
C GLU A 196 -1.31 -3.86 17.78
N PHE A 197 -2.39 -3.31 17.24
CA PHE A 197 -2.50 -3.06 15.81
C PHE A 197 -1.46 -2.03 15.33
N ALA A 198 -1.25 -0.95 16.10
CA ALA A 198 -0.18 0.01 15.83
C ALA A 198 1.21 -0.63 15.89
N GLY A 199 1.44 -1.60 16.78
CA GLY A 199 2.66 -2.38 16.86
C GLY A 199 2.91 -3.21 15.61
N ILE A 200 1.87 -3.86 15.08
CA ILE A 200 1.94 -4.62 13.81
C ILE A 200 2.27 -3.68 12.64
N LEU A 201 1.62 -2.51 12.55
CA LEU A 201 1.91 -1.54 11.51
C LEU A 201 3.35 -1.03 11.61
N THR A 202 3.83 -0.73 12.83
CA THR A 202 5.21 -0.27 13.07
C THR A 202 6.24 -1.33 12.68
N LYS A 203 5.98 -2.60 13.00
CA LYS A 203 6.85 -3.73 12.64
C LYS A 203 7.04 -3.90 11.13
N HIS A 204 6.05 -3.50 10.33
CA HIS A 204 6.07 -3.61 8.88
C HIS A 204 6.14 -2.23 8.18
N ALA A 205 6.62 -1.22 8.90
CA ALA A 205 6.72 0.12 8.36
C ALA A 205 7.87 0.23 7.35
N ILE A 206 7.64 0.96 6.26
CA ILE A 206 8.69 1.39 5.33
C ILE A 206 9.02 2.87 5.59
N SER A 207 10.25 3.30 5.29
CA SER A 207 10.62 4.73 5.38
C SER A 207 10.17 5.51 4.14
N ALA A 208 10.01 6.83 4.27
CA ALA A 208 9.69 7.70 3.13
C ALA A 208 10.75 7.59 2.02
N LYS A 209 12.02 7.51 2.41
CA LYS A 209 13.15 7.36 1.49
C LYS A 209 13.07 6.04 0.70
N ALA A 210 12.88 4.92 1.39
CA ALA A 210 12.78 3.61 0.73
C ALA A 210 11.51 3.51 -0.14
N LEU A 211 10.41 4.12 0.30
CA LEU A 211 9.18 4.19 -0.48
C LEU A 211 9.39 4.96 -1.79
N ALA A 212 9.95 6.17 -1.71
CA ALA A 212 10.03 7.12 -2.81
C ALA A 212 11.17 6.83 -3.79
N LEU A 213 12.33 6.35 -3.31
CA LEU A 213 13.56 6.29 -4.11
C LEU A 213 13.90 4.91 -4.66
N MET A 214 13.36 3.84 -4.08
CA MET A 214 13.52 2.49 -4.66
C MET A 214 12.51 2.38 -5.79
N ASP A 215 12.92 2.22 -7.04
CA ASP A 215 12.03 1.88 -8.17
C ASP A 215 12.82 1.24 -9.29
#